data_AF-A0A386WVE0-F1
#
_entry.id   AF-A0A386WVE0-F1
#
_cell.length_a   1.000
_cell.length_b   1.000
_cell.length_c   1.000
_cell.angle_alpha   90.00
_cell.angle_beta   90.00
_cell.angle_gamma   90.00
#
_symmetry.space_group_name_H-M   'P 1'
#
loop_
_entity.id
_entity.type
_entity.pdbx_description
1 polymer ?
#
loop_
_entity_poly.entity_id
_entity_poly.type
_entity_poly.pdbx_seq_one_letter_code
_entity_poly.pdbx_strand_id
1 'polypeptide(L)'
;MRLPRSVAGWTIAVFGLLALLLGALGLIWPETQLRLLGFEVPAERAPGDYTGTFLTASSMASFNMGVYYLLAVATEWRPFYRFTVWFRLVTFTVFTIAVLSDVAPDRFFAVAAWEGLGAVATAAGLWWDARRAGAAADDSVPGPVPATDAAR
;
A
#
# COMPACT_ATOMS: atom_id res chain seq x y z
N MET A 1 -6.46 -17.53 5.40
CA MET A 1 -5.69 -16.35 5.87
C MET A 1 -6.43 -15.73 7.05
N ARG A 2 -5.74 -15.32 8.12
CA ARG A 2 -6.38 -14.61 9.24
C ARG A 2 -6.72 -13.18 8.79
N LEU A 3 -7.91 -12.70 9.11
CA LEU A 3 -8.34 -11.34 8.76
C LEU A 3 -7.46 -10.28 9.47
N PRO A 4 -7.23 -9.10 8.85
CA PRO A 4 -6.47 -8.02 9.48
C PRO A 4 -7.10 -7.59 10.81
N ARG A 5 -6.28 -7.32 11.82
CA ARG A 5 -6.75 -6.98 13.17
C ARG A 5 -6.78 -5.48 13.44
N SER A 6 -6.26 -4.67 12.51
CA SER A 6 -6.07 -3.23 12.64
C SER A 6 -6.62 -2.49 11.41
N VAL A 7 -6.99 -1.21 11.58
CA VAL A 7 -7.48 -0.39 10.47
C VAL A 7 -6.38 -0.21 9.42
N ALA A 8 -5.14 0.03 9.88
CA ALA A 8 -3.98 0.06 9.00
C ALA A 8 -3.72 -1.27 8.29
N GLY A 9 -3.94 -2.41 8.97
CA GLY A 9 -3.81 -3.73 8.36
C GLY A 9 -4.76 -3.93 7.18
N TRP A 10 -5.99 -3.39 7.26
CA TRP A 10 -6.95 -3.45 6.16
C TRP A 10 -6.54 -2.62 4.95
N THR A 11 -5.97 -1.43 5.14
CA THR A 11 -5.49 -0.62 4.00
C THR A 11 -4.36 -1.35 3.28
N ILE A 12 -3.39 -1.90 4.01
CA ILE A 12 -2.28 -2.66 3.45
C ILE A 12 -2.76 -3.95 2.78
N ALA A 13 -3.78 -4.63 3.32
CA ALA A 13 -4.35 -5.83 2.72
C ALA A 13 -4.98 -5.54 1.34
N VAL A 14 -5.76 -4.45 1.24
CA VAL A 14 -6.35 -4.02 -0.04
C VAL A 14 -5.26 -3.72 -1.05
N PHE A 15 -4.24 -2.95 -0.66
CA PHE A 15 -3.11 -2.65 -1.55
C PHE A 15 -2.34 -3.89 -1.96
N GLY A 16 -2.05 -4.80 -1.03
CA GLY A 16 -1.34 -6.04 -1.31
C GLY A 16 -2.11 -6.93 -2.28
N LEU A 17 -3.42 -7.06 -2.08
CA LEU A 17 -4.28 -7.82 -2.97
C LEU A 17 -4.36 -7.20 -4.37
N LEU A 18 -4.54 -5.88 -4.47
CA LEU A 18 -4.56 -5.19 -5.76
C LEU A 18 -3.23 -5.33 -6.50
N ALA A 19 -2.10 -5.15 -5.81
CA ALA A 19 -0.77 -5.30 -6.40
C ALA A 19 -0.51 -6.73 -6.89
N LEU A 20 -0.99 -7.73 -6.15
CA LEU A 20 -0.90 -9.14 -6.52
C LEU A 20 -1.75 -9.45 -7.76
N LEU A 21 -3.01 -9.00 -7.77
CA LEU A 21 -3.94 -9.23 -8.87
C LEU A 21 -3.52 -8.50 -10.15
N LEU A 22 -3.11 -7.24 -10.05
CA LEU A 22 -2.59 -6.47 -11.18
C LEU A 22 -1.25 -7.03 -11.66
N GLY A 23 -0.37 -7.46 -10.76
CA GLY A 23 0.86 -8.17 -11.14
C GLY A 23 0.57 -9.46 -11.89
N ALA A 24 -0.40 -10.26 -11.42
CA ALA A 24 -0.82 -11.47 -12.12
C ALA A 24 -1.47 -11.16 -13.48
N LEU A 25 -2.30 -10.11 -13.56
CA LEU A 25 -2.90 -9.65 -14.82
C LEU A 25 -1.81 -9.33 -15.86
N GLY A 26 -0.74 -8.65 -15.48
CA GLY A 26 0.33 -8.29 -16.42
C GLY A 26 1.20 -9.46 -16.85
N LEU A 27 1.32 -10.49 -16.00
CA LEU A 27 2.01 -11.73 -16.34
C LEU A 27 1.19 -12.61 -17.29
N ILE A 28 -0.14 -12.66 -17.12
CA ILE A 28 -1.03 -13.52 -17.91
C ILE A 28 -1.50 -12.81 -19.20
N TRP A 29 -1.87 -11.53 -19.10
CA TRP A 29 -2.44 -10.72 -20.18
C TRP A 29 -1.73 -9.35 -20.28
N PRO A 30 -0.45 -9.32 -20.68
CA PRO A 30 0.35 -8.09 -20.74
C PRO A 30 -0.27 -7.00 -21.62
N GLU A 31 -0.86 -7.35 -22.76
CA GLU A 31 -1.51 -6.37 -23.66
C GLU A 31 -2.72 -5.68 -23.03
N THR A 32 -3.51 -6.42 -22.27
CA THR A 32 -4.66 -5.86 -21.54
C THR A 32 -4.17 -4.82 -20.54
N GLN A 33 -3.08 -5.08 -19.83
CA GLN A 33 -2.50 -4.13 -18.90
C GLN A 33 -1.91 -2.90 -19.59
N LEU A 34 -1.25 -3.05 -20.74
CA LEU A 34 -0.78 -1.91 -21.54
C LEU A 34 -1.93 -1.00 -21.96
N ARG A 35 -3.03 -1.56 -22.46
CA ARG A 35 -4.22 -0.79 -22.87
C ARG A 35 -4.89 -0.09 -21.70
N LEU A 36 -4.95 -0.71 -20.51
CA LEU A 36 -5.46 -0.07 -19.28
C LEU A 36 -4.59 1.11 -18.85
N LEU A 37 -3.28 0.99 -19.01
CA LEU A 37 -2.31 2.07 -18.82
C LEU A 37 -2.28 3.04 -20.01
N GLY A 38 -3.20 2.87 -20.98
CA GLY A 38 -3.42 3.64 -22.21
C GLY A 38 -2.26 3.64 -23.20
N PHE A 39 -1.35 2.67 -23.10
CA PHE A 39 -0.35 2.43 -24.14
C PHE A 39 -0.99 1.76 -25.35
N GLU A 40 -0.48 2.11 -26.52
CA GLU A 40 -0.80 1.39 -27.75
C GLU A 40 -0.10 0.04 -27.78
N VAL A 41 -0.78 -0.97 -28.31
CA VAL A 41 -0.24 -2.32 -28.49
C VAL A 41 -0.08 -2.55 -29.98
N PRO A 42 1.13 -2.35 -30.55
CA PRO A 42 1.36 -2.53 -31.96
C PRO A 42 1.29 -4.02 -32.33
N ALA A 43 0.83 -4.31 -33.55
CA ALA A 43 0.75 -5.68 -34.08
C ALA A 43 2.14 -6.30 -34.31
N GLU A 44 3.12 -5.46 -34.66
CA GLU A 44 4.51 -5.85 -34.84
C GLU A 44 5.40 -4.87 -34.04
N ARG A 45 6.32 -5.41 -33.24
CA ARG A 45 7.25 -4.61 -32.45
C ARG A 45 8.57 -4.45 -33.19
N ALA A 46 9.07 -3.23 -33.26
CA ALA A 46 10.37 -2.95 -33.86
C ALA A 46 11.50 -3.65 -33.06
N PRO A 47 12.61 -4.03 -33.72
CA PRO A 47 13.79 -4.51 -33.01
C PRO A 47 14.25 -3.49 -31.95
N GLY A 48 14.39 -3.95 -30.71
CA GLY A 48 14.75 -3.09 -29.57
C GLY A 48 13.56 -2.55 -28.76
N ASP A 49 12.32 -2.79 -29.19
CA ASP A 49 11.15 -2.53 -28.35
C ASP A 49 11.03 -3.61 -27.25
N TYR A 50 11.56 -3.28 -26.07
CA TYR A 50 11.50 -4.12 -24.88
C TYR A 50 10.32 -3.81 -23.96
N THR A 51 9.30 -3.09 -24.44
CA THR A 51 8.12 -2.72 -23.62
C THR A 51 7.45 -3.95 -23.01
N GLY A 52 7.33 -5.04 -23.78
CA GLY A 52 6.79 -6.31 -23.27
C GLY A 52 7.64 -6.90 -22.14
N THR A 53 8.96 -6.96 -22.32
CA THR A 53 9.89 -7.46 -21.29
C THR A 53 9.87 -6.59 -20.04
N PHE A 54 9.88 -5.27 -20.21
CA PHE A 54 9.80 -4.31 -19.11
C PHE A 54 8.48 -4.44 -18.34
N LEU A 55 7.37 -4.64 -19.05
CA LEU A 55 6.07 -4.87 -18.43
C LEU A 55 6.04 -6.19 -17.66
N THR A 56 6.58 -7.28 -18.21
CA THR A 56 6.67 -8.57 -17.49
C THR A 56 7.48 -8.42 -16.21
N ALA A 57 8.65 -7.76 -16.27
CA ALA A 57 9.48 -7.49 -15.10
C ALA A 57 8.74 -6.63 -14.06
N SER A 58 8.09 -5.56 -14.50
CA SER A 58 7.30 -4.68 -13.64
C SER A 58 6.11 -5.41 -13.01
N SER A 59 5.46 -6.30 -13.75
CA SER A 59 4.33 -7.11 -13.28
C SER A 59 4.77 -8.13 -12.23
N MET A 60 5.91 -8.78 -12.44
CA MET A 60 6.50 -9.67 -11.44
C MET A 60 6.89 -8.92 -10.16
N ALA A 61 7.45 -7.71 -10.29
CA ALA A 61 7.75 -6.86 -9.14
C ALA A 61 6.48 -6.48 -8.36
N SER A 62 5.41 -6.09 -9.05
CA SER A 62 4.09 -5.81 -8.44
C SER A 62 3.52 -7.04 -7.72
N PHE A 63 3.60 -8.21 -8.36
CA PHE A 63 3.15 -9.47 -7.77
C PHE A 63 3.88 -9.78 -6.45
N ASN A 64 5.22 -9.68 -6.47
CA ASN A 64 6.06 -9.88 -5.28
C ASN A 64 5.72 -8.90 -4.17
N MET A 65 5.55 -7.61 -4.50
CA MET A 65 5.14 -6.60 -3.52
C MET A 65 3.77 -6.90 -2.92
N GLY A 66 2.83 -7.41 -3.71
CA GLY A 66 1.55 -7.88 -3.22
C GLY A 66 1.68 -9.00 -2.18
N VAL A 67 2.52 -9.99 -2.45
CA VAL A 67 2.82 -11.07 -1.49
C VAL A 67 3.45 -10.52 -0.21
N TYR A 68 4.44 -9.62 -0.31
CA TYR A 68 5.10 -9.03 0.87
C TYR A 68 4.12 -8.21 1.73
N TYR A 69 3.20 -7.48 1.11
CA TYR A 69 2.17 -6.73 1.83
C TYR A 69 1.21 -7.67 2.56
N LEU A 70 0.74 -8.72 1.91
CA LEU A 70 -0.13 -9.71 2.54
C LEU A 70 0.57 -10.48 3.67
N LEU A 71 1.86 -10.78 3.51
CA LEU A 71 2.67 -11.37 4.58
C LEU A 71 2.79 -10.41 5.77
N ALA A 72 3.08 -9.12 5.52
CA ALA A 72 3.15 -8.10 6.57
C ALA A 72 1.80 -7.90 7.28
N VAL A 73 0.68 -8.09 6.57
CA VAL A 73 -0.67 -8.14 7.16
C VAL A 73 -0.84 -9.37 8.05
N ALA A 74 -0.47 -10.55 7.56
CA ALA A 74 -0.59 -11.80 8.31
C ALA A 74 0.25 -11.81 9.61
N THR A 75 1.38 -11.08 9.63
CA THR A 75 2.27 -10.95 10.78
C THR A 75 2.05 -9.68 11.61
N GLU A 76 1.09 -8.82 11.25
CA GLU A 76 0.86 -7.51 11.88
C GLU A 76 2.15 -6.66 12.04
N TRP A 77 2.98 -6.64 10.99
CA TRP A 77 4.27 -5.95 11.04
C TRP A 77 4.11 -4.42 10.91
N ARG A 78 3.74 -3.77 12.01
CA ARG A 78 3.43 -2.32 12.06
C ARG A 78 4.55 -1.37 11.59
N PRO A 79 5.85 -1.61 11.88
CA PRO A 79 6.94 -0.83 11.29
C PRO A 79 6.90 -0.80 9.77
N PHE A 80 6.55 -1.92 9.13
CA PHE A 80 6.39 -1.98 7.69
C PHE A 80 5.23 -1.10 7.20
N TYR A 81 4.09 -1.06 7.90
CA TYR A 81 2.97 -0.19 7.54
C TYR A 81 3.35 1.30 7.62
N ARG A 82 4.18 1.68 8.59
CA ARG A 82 4.70 3.05 8.67
C ARG A 82 5.64 3.36 7.51
N PHE A 83 6.48 2.40 7.16
CA PHE A 83 7.40 2.52 6.04
C PHE A 83 6.67 2.69 4.71
N THR A 84 5.57 1.97 4.48
CA THR A 84 4.79 2.11 3.24
C THR A 84 4.20 3.51 3.07
N VAL A 85 3.84 4.22 4.15
CA VAL A 85 3.37 5.61 4.05
C VAL A 85 4.44 6.49 3.37
N TRP A 86 5.69 6.44 3.86
CA TRP A 86 6.78 7.23 3.29
C TRP A 86 7.05 6.86 1.83
N PHE A 87 7.13 5.57 1.53
CA PHE A 87 7.43 5.13 0.17
C PHE A 87 6.31 5.51 -0.82
N ARG A 88 5.05 5.44 -0.39
CA ARG A 88 3.90 5.87 -1.19
C ARG A 88 3.92 7.37 -1.48
N LEU A 89 4.35 8.19 -0.52
CA LEU A 89 4.55 9.63 -0.75
C LEU A 89 5.67 9.88 -1.77
N VAL A 90 6.73 9.09 -1.75
CA VAL A 90 7.78 9.13 -2.79
C VAL A 90 7.18 8.77 -4.15
N THR A 91 6.43 7.68 -4.26
CA THR A 91 5.76 7.28 -5.52
C THR A 91 4.80 8.35 -6.03
N PHE A 92 3.96 8.92 -5.15
CA PHE A 92 3.09 10.04 -5.47
C PHE A 92 3.88 11.22 -6.06
N THR A 93 4.99 11.59 -5.42
CA THR A 93 5.83 12.70 -5.84
C THR A 93 6.46 12.42 -7.21
N VAL A 94 7.06 11.25 -7.40
CA VAL A 94 7.72 10.86 -8.65
C VAL A 94 6.73 10.82 -9.81
N PHE A 95 5.56 10.20 -9.65
CA PHE A 95 4.55 10.15 -10.71
C PHE A 95 3.95 11.52 -11.00
N THR A 96 3.77 12.36 -9.98
CA THR A 96 3.32 13.75 -10.19
C THR A 96 4.34 14.52 -11.02
N ILE A 97 5.63 14.45 -10.68
CA ILE A 97 6.69 15.12 -11.45
C ILE A 97 6.76 14.58 -12.87
N ALA A 98 6.68 13.27 -13.06
CA ALA A 98 6.75 12.65 -14.38
C ALA A 98 5.62 13.12 -15.32
N VAL A 99 4.40 13.29 -14.78
CA VAL A 99 3.27 13.85 -15.53
C VAL A 99 3.49 15.35 -15.79
N LEU A 100 3.85 16.14 -14.78
CA LEU A 100 4.07 17.59 -14.92
C LEU A 100 5.25 17.94 -15.83
N SER A 101 6.13 16.98 -16.12
CA SER A 101 7.29 17.13 -17.01
C SER A 101 7.06 16.50 -18.39
N ASP A 102 5.83 16.12 -18.72
CA ASP A 102 5.43 15.48 -19.99
C ASP A 102 6.18 14.17 -20.31
N VAL A 103 6.75 13.51 -19.30
CA VAL A 103 7.45 12.21 -19.44
C VAL A 103 6.45 11.06 -19.41
N ALA A 104 5.34 11.21 -18.68
CA ALA A 104 4.31 10.20 -18.51
C ALA A 104 2.92 10.73 -18.94
N PRO A 105 2.01 9.84 -19.42
CA PRO A 105 0.66 10.25 -19.80
C PRO A 105 -0.14 10.84 -18.64
N ASP A 106 -1.00 11.83 -18.88
CA ASP A 106 -1.81 12.52 -17.83
C ASP A 106 -2.59 11.60 -16.90
N ARG A 107 -3.08 10.47 -17.43
CA ARG A 107 -3.76 9.42 -16.64
C ARG A 107 -2.90 8.84 -15.50
N PHE A 108 -1.57 8.96 -15.56
CA PHE A 108 -0.70 8.60 -14.44
C PHE A 108 -0.88 9.51 -13.22
N PHE A 109 -1.49 10.69 -13.38
CA PHE A 109 -1.87 11.52 -12.24
C PHE A 109 -2.92 10.82 -11.35
N ALA A 110 -3.80 10.00 -11.94
CA ALA A 110 -4.73 9.17 -11.18
C ALA A 110 -3.99 8.13 -10.33
N VAL A 111 -2.93 7.54 -10.88
CA VAL A 111 -2.06 6.60 -10.15
C VAL A 111 -1.31 7.33 -9.03
N ALA A 112 -0.78 8.52 -9.29
CA ALA A 112 -0.16 9.34 -8.25
C ALA A 112 -1.16 9.63 -7.13
N ALA A 113 -2.34 10.17 -7.46
CA ALA A 113 -3.39 10.48 -6.49
C ALA A 113 -3.79 9.25 -5.66
N TRP A 114 -3.89 8.08 -6.29
CA TRP A 114 -4.14 6.81 -5.61
C TRP A 114 -3.08 6.46 -4.56
N GLU A 115 -1.80 6.64 -4.89
CA GLU A 115 -0.69 6.43 -3.95
C GLU A 115 -0.75 7.41 -2.78
N GLY A 116 -1.01 8.69 -3.04
CA GLY A 116 -1.16 9.72 -2.02
C GLY A 116 -2.34 9.46 -1.09
N LEU A 117 -3.53 9.16 -1.64
CA LEU A 117 -4.71 8.79 -0.85
C LEU A 117 -4.47 7.53 -0.01
N GLY A 118 -3.76 6.54 -0.57
CA GLY A 118 -3.37 5.33 0.15
C GLY A 118 -2.42 5.59 1.32
N ALA A 119 -1.46 6.50 1.14
CA ALA A 119 -0.56 6.93 2.20
C ALA A 119 -1.33 7.58 3.35
N VAL A 120 -2.25 8.51 3.01
CA VAL A 120 -3.11 9.19 3.99
C VAL A 120 -4.01 8.20 4.72
N ALA A 121 -4.67 7.29 4.01
CA ALA A 121 -5.54 6.28 4.61
C ALA A 121 -4.77 5.38 5.59
N THR A 122 -3.57 4.94 5.22
CA THR A 122 -2.72 4.09 6.08
C THR A 122 -2.21 4.87 7.30
N ALA A 123 -1.78 6.12 7.13
CA ALA A 123 -1.34 6.98 8.23
C ALA A 123 -2.49 7.25 9.22
N ALA A 124 -3.69 7.54 8.71
CA ALA A 124 -4.89 7.73 9.51
C ALA A 124 -5.27 6.45 10.27
N GLY A 125 -5.19 5.28 9.61
CA GLY A 125 -5.41 3.99 10.25
C GLY A 125 -4.43 3.74 11.40
N LEU A 126 -3.14 3.96 11.18
CA LEU A 126 -2.10 3.79 12.20
C LEU A 126 -2.30 4.71 13.41
N TRP A 127 -2.70 5.96 13.15
CA TRP A 127 -2.99 6.93 14.20
C TRP A 127 -4.23 6.54 15.01
N TRP A 128 -5.29 6.07 14.34
CA TRP A 128 -6.50 5.59 15.00
C TRP A 128 -6.21 4.36 15.87
N ASP A 129 -5.45 3.41 15.34
CA ASP A 129 -5.05 2.20 16.07
C ASP A 129 -4.19 2.54 17.31
N ALA A 130 -3.31 3.54 17.22
CA ALA A 130 -2.51 4.01 18.36
C ALA A 130 -3.37 4.67 19.44
N ARG A 131 -4.36 5.48 19.06
CA ARG A 131 -5.30 6.12 20.01
C ARG A 131 -6.13 5.10 20.79
N ARG A 132 -6.63 4.05 20.13
CA ARG A 132 -7.40 3.00 20.80
C ARG A 132 -6.54 2.18 21.76
N ALA A 133 -5.28 1.92 21.41
CA ALA A 133 -4.35 1.23 22.30
C ALA A 133 -4.02 2.05 23.56
N GLY A 134 -3.88 3.38 23.42
CA GLY A 134 -3.66 4.29 24.55
C GLY A 134 -4.86 4.35 25.50
N ALA A 135 -6.08 4.50 24.97
CA ALA A 135 -7.30 4.55 25.77
C ALA A 135 -7.53 3.27 26.59
N ALA A 136 -7.27 2.09 26.00
CA ALA A 136 -7.37 0.82 26.71
C ALA A 136 -6.31 0.64 27.82
N ALA A 137 -5.17 1.31 27.70
CA ALA A 137 -4.13 1.29 28.73
C ALA A 137 -4.51 2.18 29.92
N ASP A 138 -5.09 3.36 29.69
CA ASP A 138 -5.54 4.28 30.74
C ASP A 138 -6.65 3.67 31.62
N ASP A 139 -7.60 2.93 31.02
CA ASP A 139 -8.66 2.21 31.76
C ASP A 139 -8.14 1.05 32.63
N SER A 140 -6.91 0.58 32.38
CA SER A 140 -6.32 -0.58 33.08
C SER A 140 -5.48 -0.21 34.30
N VAL A 141 -5.27 1.09 34.57
CA VAL A 141 -4.54 1.56 35.76
C VAL A 141 -5.48 1.45 36.98
N PRO A 142 -5.21 0.58 37.96
CA PRO A 142 -6.04 0.47 39.15
C PRO A 142 -6.02 1.80 39.91
N GLY A 143 -7.20 2.34 40.24
CA GLY A 143 -7.31 3.54 41.06
C GLY A 143 -6.61 3.37 42.42
N PRO A 144 -6.21 4.47 43.09
CA PRO A 144 -5.49 4.40 44.35
C PRO A 144 -6.29 3.54 45.35
N VAL A 145 -5.67 2.47 45.84
CA VAL A 145 -6.25 1.63 46.89
C VAL A 145 -6.46 2.52 48.11
N PRO A 146 -7.70 2.68 48.61
CA PRO A 146 -7.95 3.53 49.76
C PRO A 146 -7.17 2.96 50.94
N ALA A 147 -6.32 3.79 51.55
CA ALA A 147 -5.63 3.44 52.78
C ALA A 147 -6.68 3.15 53.85
N THR A 148 -6.82 1.88 54.21
CA THR A 148 -7.56 1.50 55.40
C THR A 148 -6.77 2.00 56.59
N ASP A 149 -7.15 3.17 57.12
CA ASP A 149 -6.80 3.56 58.48
C ASP A 149 -7.42 2.50 59.41
N ALA A 150 -6.59 1.53 59.79
CA ALA A 150 -6.89 0.62 60.88
C ALA A 150 -6.89 1.46 62.17
N ALA A 151 -8.10 1.86 62.56
CA ALA A 151 -8.38 2.48 63.84
C ALA A 151 -7.85 1.60 64.99
N ARG A 152 -7.30 2.32 65.98
CA ARG A 152 -6.72 1.85 67.24
C ARG A 152 -7.66 0.95 68.05
#